data_AF-A0A7Y2NRU7-F1
#
_entry.id   AF-A0A7Y2NRU7-F1
#
_cell.length_a   1.000
_cell.length_b   1.000
_cell.length_c   1.000
_cell.angle_alpha   90.00
_cell.angle_beta   90.00
_cell.angle_gamma   90.00
#
_symmetry.space_group_name_H-M   'P 1'
#
loop_
_entity.id
_entity.type
_entity.pdbx_description
1 polymer ?
#
loop_
_entity_poly.entity_id
_entity_poly.type
_entity_poly.pdbx_seq_one_letter_code
_entity_poly.pdbx_strand_id
1 'polypeptide(L)'
;MDPALVVSLQTAWGAIADAVWLSPDEAAEFHVKTIPSNFRDVQLDVSLLGVDINLLAAESRRKSLLIADMDSTMIGQECIDELAAEAGVGERVAEITARAMNGELDFEAALIERVELLKGLPASIIDHVIDTRITLATG
;
A
#
# COMPACT_ATOMS: atom_id res chain seq x y z
N MET A 1 -9.99 -15.83 -4.64
CA MET A 1 -11.28 -15.36 -4.12
C MET A 1 -12.37 -16.32 -4.56
N ASP A 2 -13.14 -16.84 -3.62
CA ASP A 2 -14.22 -17.79 -3.89
C ASP A 2 -15.44 -17.09 -4.54
N PRO A 3 -15.90 -17.51 -5.74
CA PRO A 3 -17.11 -16.99 -6.36
C PRO A 3 -18.37 -17.09 -5.48
N ALA A 4 -18.44 -18.08 -4.58
CA ALA A 4 -19.58 -18.23 -3.67
C ALA A 4 -19.68 -17.07 -2.67
N LEU A 5 -18.54 -16.48 -2.26
CA LEU A 5 -18.52 -15.29 -1.42
C LEU A 5 -19.17 -14.10 -2.13
N VAL A 6 -18.81 -13.88 -3.40
CA VAL A 6 -19.37 -12.78 -4.21
C VAL A 6 -20.89 -12.91 -4.33
N VAL A 7 -21.39 -14.11 -4.65
CA VAL A 7 -22.83 -14.38 -4.76
C VAL A 7 -23.55 -14.16 -3.42
N SER A 8 -22.93 -14.57 -2.31
CA SER A 8 -23.47 -14.39 -0.96
C SER A 8 -23.61 -12.90 -0.62
N LEU A 9 -22.58 -12.10 -0.92
CA LEU A 9 -22.59 -10.65 -0.71
C LEU A 9 -23.63 -9.95 -1.60
N GLN A 10 -23.73 -10.33 -2.87
CA GLN A 10 -24.75 -9.80 -3.78
C GLN A 10 -26.18 -10.06 -3.28
N THR A 11 -26.43 -11.28 -2.79
CA THR A 11 -27.73 -11.67 -2.24
C THR A 11 -28.04 -10.90 -0.96
N ALA A 12 -27.08 -10.83 -0.04
CA ALA A 12 -27.24 -10.16 1.25
C ALA A 12 -27.48 -8.64 1.12
N TRP A 13 -26.84 -8.00 0.13
CA TRP A 13 -26.91 -6.54 -0.05
C TRP A 13 -27.86 -6.10 -1.17
N GLY A 14 -28.58 -7.03 -1.80
CA GLY A 14 -29.54 -6.72 -2.85
C GLY A 14 -28.89 -6.04 -4.05
N ALA A 15 -27.91 -6.72 -4.66
CA ALA A 15 -27.22 -6.21 -5.83
C ALA A 15 -28.21 -5.91 -6.97
N ILE A 16 -27.97 -4.83 -7.70
CA ILE A 16 -28.84 -4.38 -8.81
C ILE A 16 -28.45 -5.00 -10.16
N ALA A 17 -27.33 -5.73 -10.22
CA ALA A 17 -26.81 -6.41 -11.39
C ALA A 17 -25.88 -7.56 -10.98
N ASP A 18 -25.57 -8.44 -11.94
CA ASP A 18 -24.56 -9.48 -11.78
C ASP A 18 -23.17 -8.90 -11.51
N ALA A 19 -22.33 -9.68 -10.83
CA ALA A 19 -20.97 -9.27 -10.55
C ALA A 19 -20.12 -9.29 -11.82
N VAL A 20 -19.26 -8.30 -11.96
CA VAL A 20 -18.26 -8.22 -13.01
C VAL A 20 -16.92 -8.63 -12.42
N TRP A 21 -16.30 -9.67 -12.98
CA TRP A 21 -14.94 -10.06 -12.62
C TRP A 21 -13.95 -9.13 -13.31
N LEU A 22 -13.17 -8.41 -12.51
CA LEU A 22 -12.09 -7.52 -12.95
C LEU A 22 -10.81 -8.32 -13.20
N SER A 23 -10.55 -9.30 -12.33
CA SER A 23 -9.53 -10.34 -12.49
C SER A 23 -10.15 -11.68 -12.03
N PRO A 24 -10.18 -12.71 -12.88
CA PRO A 24 -10.75 -14.02 -12.51
C PRO A 24 -10.15 -14.55 -11.22
N ASP A 25 -11.00 -15.04 -10.33
CA ASP A 25 -10.61 -15.59 -9.03
C ASP A 25 -9.85 -14.63 -8.09
N GLU A 26 -9.75 -13.34 -8.40
CA GLU A 26 -8.99 -12.38 -7.59
C GLU A 26 -9.83 -11.15 -7.21
N ALA A 27 -10.49 -10.54 -8.20
CA ALA A 27 -11.18 -9.27 -7.99
C ALA A 27 -12.51 -9.23 -8.76
N ALA A 28 -13.58 -8.87 -8.07
CA ALA A 28 -14.91 -8.69 -8.65
C ALA A 28 -15.57 -7.42 -8.08
N GLU A 29 -16.51 -6.87 -8.84
CA GLU A 29 -17.32 -5.73 -8.43
C GLU A 29 -18.80 -5.98 -8.71
N PHE A 30 -19.68 -5.38 -7.91
CA PHE A 30 -21.11 -5.33 -8.17
C PHE A 30 -21.71 -4.05 -7.56
N HIS A 31 -22.88 -3.67 -8.06
CA HIS A 31 -23.54 -2.45 -7.62
C HIS A 31 -24.60 -2.73 -6.56
N VAL A 32 -24.66 -1.88 -5.54
CA VAL A 32 -25.70 -1.86 -4.51
C VAL A 32 -26.42 -0.51 -4.55
N LYS A 33 -27.73 -0.50 -4.25
CA LYS A 33 -28.54 0.73 -4.31
C LYS A 33 -28.25 1.70 -3.17
N THR A 34 -27.88 1.16 -2.01
CA THR A 34 -27.60 1.91 -0.77
C THR A 34 -26.42 1.27 -0.06
N ILE A 35 -25.71 2.05 0.75
CA ILE A 35 -24.64 1.54 1.61
C ILE A 35 -25.26 0.51 2.58
N PRO A 36 -24.78 -0.75 2.61
CA PRO A 36 -25.28 -1.75 3.55
C PRO A 36 -24.99 -1.33 4.99
N SER A 37 -25.99 -1.43 5.87
CA SER A 37 -25.85 -1.03 7.28
C SER A 37 -24.82 -1.88 8.06
N ASN A 38 -24.60 -3.12 7.64
CA ASN A 38 -23.65 -4.06 8.21
C ASN A 38 -22.32 -4.10 7.46
N PHE A 39 -22.03 -3.12 6.57
CA PHE A 39 -20.83 -3.16 5.73
C PHE A 39 -19.55 -3.32 6.54
N ARG A 40 -19.41 -2.58 7.65
CA ARG A 40 -18.18 -2.60 8.45
C ARG A 40 -17.95 -3.95 9.13
N ASP A 41 -19.01 -4.57 9.66
CA ASP A 41 -18.92 -5.87 10.30
C ASP A 41 -18.56 -6.95 9.28
N VAL A 42 -19.23 -6.95 8.12
CA VAL A 42 -18.91 -7.88 7.02
C VAL A 42 -17.50 -7.65 6.49
N GLN A 43 -17.03 -6.41 6.41
CA GLN A 43 -15.66 -6.11 5.98
C GLN A 43 -14.63 -6.73 6.92
N LEU A 44 -14.86 -6.67 8.23
CA LEU A 44 -13.99 -7.30 9.21
C LEU A 44 -14.04 -8.83 9.09
N ASP A 45 -15.23 -9.41 9.00
CA ASP A 45 -15.40 -10.86 8.88
C ASP A 45 -14.73 -11.41 7.60
N VAL A 46 -14.87 -10.69 6.49
CA VAL A 46 -14.29 -11.08 5.20
C VAL A 46 -12.78 -10.85 5.16
N SER A 47 -12.25 -9.85 5.87
CA SER A 47 -10.79 -9.66 5.99
C SER A 47 -10.11 -10.83 6.70
N LEU A 48 -10.81 -11.52 7.62
CA LEU A 48 -10.29 -12.74 8.27
C LEU A 48 -10.14 -13.91 7.27
N LEU A 49 -10.82 -13.84 6.12
CA LEU A 49 -10.69 -14.79 5.02
C LEU A 49 -9.62 -14.35 4.01
N GLY A 50 -8.89 -13.27 4.26
CA GLY A 50 -7.87 -12.72 3.36
C GLY A 50 -8.47 -12.03 2.13
N VAL A 51 -9.69 -11.51 2.24
CA VAL A 51 -10.36 -10.76 1.16
C VAL A 51 -10.63 -9.33 1.63
N ASP A 52 -10.21 -8.37 0.83
CA ASP A 52 -10.51 -6.97 1.04
C ASP A 52 -11.78 -6.56 0.29
N ILE A 53 -12.65 -5.80 0.94
CA ILE A 53 -13.83 -5.22 0.31
C ILE A 53 -13.87 -3.72 0.51
N ASN A 54 -14.23 -3.00 -0.56
CA ASN A 54 -14.26 -1.54 -0.60
C ASN A 54 -15.59 -1.05 -1.15
N LEU A 55 -16.19 -0.05 -0.51
CA LEU A 55 -17.33 0.69 -1.04
C LEU A 55 -16.86 1.96 -1.72
N LEU A 56 -17.25 2.11 -2.97
CA LEU A 56 -16.89 3.25 -3.81
C LEU A 56 -18.16 3.89 -4.36
N ALA A 57 -18.12 5.21 -4.57
CA ALA A 57 -19.15 5.88 -5.33
C ALA A 57 -19.14 5.35 -6.78
N ALA A 58 -20.32 5.00 -7.31
CA ALA A 58 -20.45 4.51 -8.68
C ALA A 58 -20.12 5.62 -9.71
N GLU A 59 -20.43 6.87 -9.37
CA GLU A 59 -20.14 8.02 -10.21
C GLU A 59 -18.64 8.33 -10.27
N SER A 60 -18.15 8.70 -11.45
CA SER A 60 -16.75 9.11 -11.67
C SER A 60 -15.70 8.08 -11.20
N ARG A 61 -16.04 6.78 -11.23
CA ARG A 61 -15.13 5.69 -10.82
C ARG A 61 -13.92 5.54 -11.74
N ARG A 62 -14.08 5.79 -13.04
CA ARG A 62 -12.98 5.83 -14.02
C ARG A 62 -12.11 7.06 -13.70
N LYS A 63 -10.86 6.82 -13.32
CA LYS A 63 -9.85 7.87 -13.09
C LYS A 63 -8.85 7.88 -14.25
N SER A 64 -8.34 9.06 -14.59
CA SER A 64 -7.36 9.23 -15.68
C SER A 64 -5.92 9.36 -15.19
N LEU A 65 -5.71 9.47 -13.87
CA LEU A 65 -4.41 9.63 -13.25
C LEU A 65 -4.34 8.79 -11.98
N LEU A 66 -3.24 8.03 -11.85
CA LEU A 66 -2.84 7.33 -10.64
C LEU A 66 -1.54 7.97 -10.17
N ILE A 67 -1.51 8.41 -8.92
CA ILE A 67 -0.29 8.83 -8.24
C ILE A 67 -0.11 7.83 -7.11
N ALA A 68 1.06 7.23 -7.04
CA ALA A 68 1.45 6.30 -5.99
C ALA A 68 2.72 6.82 -5.33
N ASP A 69 2.86 6.54 -4.04
CA ASP A 69 4.12 6.72 -3.35
C ASP A 69 5.15 5.70 -3.88
N MET A 70 6.43 5.96 -3.66
CA MET A 70 7.50 5.07 -4.13
C MET A 70 7.81 3.99 -3.09
N ASP A 71 8.35 4.42 -1.95
CA ASP A 71 8.80 3.53 -0.88
C ASP A 71 7.61 2.78 -0.28
N SER A 72 7.82 1.48 0.01
CA SER A 72 6.79 0.58 0.55
C SER A 72 5.47 0.51 -0.25
N THR A 73 5.44 1.01 -1.48
CA THR A 73 4.24 1.04 -2.35
C THR A 73 4.56 0.54 -3.76
N MET A 74 5.43 1.22 -4.49
CA MET A 74 5.88 0.78 -5.82
C MET A 74 7.10 -0.15 -5.74
N ILE A 75 7.87 -0.02 -4.67
CA ILE A 75 8.96 -0.91 -4.30
C ILE A 75 8.72 -1.48 -2.90
N GLY A 76 9.34 -2.63 -2.60
CA GLY A 76 9.20 -3.28 -1.29
C GLY A 76 10.12 -2.74 -0.20
N GLN A 77 11.00 -1.80 -0.54
CA GLN A 77 12.04 -1.25 0.34
C GLN A 77 11.81 0.23 0.65
N GLU A 78 12.58 0.72 1.62
CA GLU A 78 12.76 2.14 1.94
C GLU A 78 14.13 2.58 1.42
N CYS A 79 14.17 3.44 0.39
CA CYS A 79 15.42 3.74 -0.31
C CYS A 79 16.54 4.31 0.60
N ILE A 80 16.17 5.17 1.54
CA ILE A 80 17.14 5.80 2.46
C ILE A 80 17.74 4.75 3.41
N ASP A 81 16.93 3.81 3.87
CA ASP A 81 17.38 2.75 4.78
C ASP A 81 18.33 1.79 4.06
N GLU A 82 18.07 1.46 2.79
CA GLU A 82 18.96 0.64 1.98
C GLU A 82 20.31 1.32 1.71
N LEU A 83 20.30 2.63 1.42
CA LEU A 83 21.52 3.43 1.29
C LEU A 83 22.31 3.48 2.60
N ALA A 84 21.61 3.65 3.73
CA ALA A 84 22.22 3.71 5.05
C ALA A 84 22.82 2.36 5.47
N ALA A 85 22.16 1.25 5.16
CA ALA A 85 22.65 -0.09 5.40
C ALA A 85 23.95 -0.35 4.62
N GLU A 86 23.98 0.02 3.33
CA GLU A 86 25.18 -0.10 2.48
C GLU A 86 26.34 0.78 3.00
N ALA A 87 26.01 1.94 3.56
CA ALA A 87 26.98 2.86 4.15
C ALA A 87 27.40 2.52 5.60
N GLY A 88 26.82 1.48 6.20
CA GLY A 88 27.11 1.08 7.58
C GLY A 88 26.55 2.02 8.66
N VAL A 89 25.58 2.88 8.31
CA VAL A 89 24.90 3.82 9.22
C VAL A 89 23.43 3.49 9.44
N GLY A 90 22.98 2.30 9.01
CA GLY A 90 21.58 1.87 9.08
C GLY A 90 20.94 1.96 10.46
N GLU A 91 21.66 1.58 11.53
CA GLU A 91 21.12 1.67 12.90
C GLU A 91 20.75 3.11 13.29
N ARG A 92 21.59 4.09 12.92
CA ARG A 92 21.34 5.51 13.22
C ARG A 92 20.15 6.04 12.42
N VAL A 93 20.00 5.63 11.17
CA VAL A 93 18.85 5.99 10.34
C VAL A 93 17.56 5.40 10.92
N ALA A 94 17.58 4.13 11.34
CA ALA A 94 16.44 3.48 11.98
C ALA A 94 16.00 4.18 13.28
N GLU A 95 16.94 4.64 14.11
CA GLU A 95 16.63 5.43 15.31
C GLU A 95 15.92 6.75 14.98
N ILE A 96 16.38 7.46 13.93
CA ILE A 96 15.74 8.71 13.48
C ILE A 96 14.35 8.42 12.93
N THR A 97 14.19 7.37 12.11
CA THR A 97 12.90 6.94 11.57
C THR A 97 11.92 6.60 12.69
N ALA A 98 12.34 5.86 13.72
CA ALA A 98 11.49 5.54 14.86
C ALA A 98 11.02 6.80 15.63
N ARG A 99 11.92 7.77 15.85
CA ARG A 99 11.56 9.06 16.48
C ARG A 99 10.56 9.84 15.64
N ALA A 100 10.72 9.86 14.32
CA ALA A 100 9.77 10.51 13.41
C ALA A 100 8.38 9.84 13.45
N MET A 101 8.33 8.50 13.41
CA MET A 101 7.08 7.74 13.49
C MET A 101 6.36 7.89 14.84
N ASN A 102 7.11 8.08 15.93
CA ASN A 102 6.55 8.40 17.25
C ASN A 102 6.04 9.85 17.36
N GLY A 103 6.24 10.68 16.34
CA GLY A 103 5.91 12.10 16.35
C GLY A 103 6.85 12.95 17.21
N GLU A 104 8.03 12.42 17.58
CA GLU A 104 9.06 13.13 18.35
C GLU A 104 9.93 14.03 17.47
N LEU A 105 9.92 13.78 16.16
CA LEU A 105 10.66 14.55 15.16
C LEU A 105 9.74 14.88 13.98
N ASP A 106 9.79 16.13 13.53
CA ASP A 106 9.09 16.54 12.31
C ASP A 106 9.64 15.80 11.08
N PHE A 107 8.78 15.56 10.10
CA PHE A 107 9.16 14.82 8.88
C PHE A 107 10.33 15.46 8.13
N GLU A 108 10.33 16.79 7.97
CA GLU A 108 11.40 17.50 7.26
C GLU A 108 12.72 17.39 8.03
N ALA A 109 12.67 17.59 9.34
CA ALA A 109 13.84 17.45 10.20
C ALA A 109 14.40 16.02 10.17
N ALA A 110 13.53 15.01 10.23
CA ALA A 110 13.90 13.59 10.15
C ALA A 110 14.52 13.24 8.78
N LEU A 111 14.01 13.81 7.70
CA LEU A 111 14.57 13.60 6.36
C LEU A 111 15.98 14.21 6.25
N ILE A 112 16.16 15.45 6.70
CA ILE A 112 17.47 16.12 6.69
C ILE A 112 18.48 15.32 7.52
N GLU A 113 18.12 14.93 8.75
CA GLU A 113 19.02 14.21 9.66
C GLU A 113 19.44 12.86 9.05
N ARG A 114 18.52 12.11 8.43
CA ARG A 114 18.86 10.84 7.76
C ARG A 114 19.77 11.03 6.55
N VAL A 115 19.48 12.03 5.71
CA VAL A 115 20.28 12.29 4.50
C VAL A 115 21.68 12.81 4.86
N GLU A 116 21.83 13.58 5.95
CA GLU A 116 23.14 14.03 6.42
C GLU A 116 24.09 12.86 6.77
N LEU A 117 23.55 11.73 7.23
CA LEU A 117 24.33 10.53 7.52
C LEU A 117 24.95 9.89 6.28
N LEU A 118 24.44 10.22 5.09
CA LEU A 118 24.93 9.71 3.80
C LEU A 118 26.06 10.58 3.21
N LYS A 119 26.51 11.62 3.94
CA LYS A 119 27.52 12.56 3.48
C LYS A 119 28.86 11.87 3.21
N GLY A 120 29.41 12.12 2.01
CA GLY A 120 30.71 11.61 1.59
C GLY A 120 30.65 10.29 0.83
N LEU A 121 29.46 9.70 0.69
CA LEU A 121 29.26 8.53 -0.17
C LEU A 121 29.37 8.92 -1.64
N PRO A 122 30.00 8.08 -2.49
CA PRO A 122 30.02 8.31 -3.92
C PRO A 122 28.61 8.10 -4.50
N ALA A 123 28.20 8.92 -5.46
CA ALA A 123 26.89 8.81 -6.09
C ALA A 123 26.63 7.43 -6.74
N SER A 124 27.69 6.70 -7.13
CA SER A 124 27.60 5.33 -7.65
C SER A 124 26.98 4.32 -6.68
N ILE A 125 26.88 4.65 -5.38
CA ILE A 125 26.17 3.80 -4.42
C ILE A 125 24.67 3.71 -4.75
N ILE A 126 24.09 4.74 -5.37
CA ILE A 126 22.68 4.75 -5.76
C ILE A 126 22.43 3.66 -6.80
N ASP A 127 23.24 3.63 -7.86
CA ASP A 127 23.14 2.59 -8.90
C ASP A 127 23.33 1.19 -8.29
N HIS A 128 24.29 1.05 -7.36
CA HIS A 128 24.52 -0.22 -6.67
C HIS A 128 23.30 -0.69 -5.86
N VAL A 129 22.67 0.21 -5.10
CA VAL A 129 21.48 -0.11 -4.29
C VAL A 129 20.30 -0.46 -5.20
N ILE A 130 20.08 0.30 -6.29
CA ILE A 130 19.04 0.01 -7.28
C ILE A 130 19.23 -1.41 -7.85
N ASP A 131 20.46 -1.77 -8.23
CA ASP A 131 20.76 -3.06 -8.86
C ASP A 131 20.68 -4.26 -7.90
N THR A 132 20.98 -4.06 -6.61
CA THR A 132 21.20 -5.17 -5.67
C THR A 132 20.16 -5.31 -4.57
N ARG A 133 19.41 -4.25 -4.26
CA ARG A 133 18.51 -4.20 -3.10
C ARG A 133 17.06 -3.84 -3.45
N ILE A 134 16.85 -3.10 -4.53
CA ILE A 134 15.51 -2.63 -4.89
C ILE A 134 14.76 -3.67 -5.71
N THR A 135 13.54 -3.98 -5.28
CA THR A 135 12.60 -4.85 -6.00
C THR A 135 11.26 -4.16 -6.12
N LEU A 136 10.63 -4.27 -7.29
CA LEU A 136 9.26 -3.79 -7.48
C LEU A 136 8.30 -4.52 -6.55
N ALA A 137 7.30 -3.79 -6.05
CA ALA A 137 6.20 -4.38 -5.31
C ALA A 137 5.47 -5.41 -6.19
N THR A 138 4.99 -6.48 -5.56
CA THR A 138 4.19 -7.49 -6.25
C THR A 138 2.87 -6.87 -6.71
N GLY A 139 2.54 -7.04 -7.99
CA GLY A 139 1.30 -6.59 -8.60
C GLY A 139 0.80 -7.55 -9.65
#